data_AF-A0AAX3NDI3-F1
#
_entry.id   AF-A0AAX3NDI3-F1
#
_cell.length_a   1.000
_cell.length_b   1.000
_cell.length_c   1.000
_cell.angle_alpha   90.00
_cell.angle_beta   90.00
_cell.angle_gamma   90.00
#
_symmetry.space_group_name_H-M   'P 1'
#
loop_
_entity.id
_entity.type
_entity.pdbx_description
1 polymer ?
#
loop_
_entity_poly.entity_id
_entity_poly.type
_entity_poly.pdbx_seq_one_letter_code
_entity_poly.pdbx_strand_id
1 'polypeptide(L)'
;MKKIKRYILGLLTVGLGILIFGPISAQAQEESQQAKTMVYYRAWRDKEMKGVNTSLTDENWLSMDDIPYGIDIVNVFSYVPQGQEDAAAPFFKRLKQSYVPNLHARGVKLTKAIDYSELLKIPYAGNFPTAEEFDAYANKLLDEHVRQYGLDGLDIDMETYPSATDIALSNGVIRALSKYIGPLAKNGTVFVYDTNGSNLNPLKDVADSFTYLGYQQYGSDDTRTARAIKDYTGVIPKEQFMPGLAFPEEQDSNRWYDAKEPYEESNIYKVAKYTAENKLYGMFLYALDRDGRTYNNFDLNHIVPSNFLWTKTAILQAKGFSLQEAKNIALHHWKRVGQGTENYQAVLNKINQAQSIYEVNKVLLGSSDDFANDGVSLQYDPMYELQLMK
;
A
#
# COMPACT_ATOMS: atom_id res chain seq x y z
N MET A 1 -34.76 66.53 43.59
CA MET A 1 -35.08 66.26 42.17
C MET A 1 -33.79 66.25 41.35
N LYS A 2 -33.60 65.23 40.50
CA LYS A 2 -32.40 64.91 39.69
C LYS A 2 -31.17 64.49 40.52
N LYS A 3 -30.31 63.54 40.15
CA LYS A 3 -30.24 62.40 39.21
C LYS A 3 -28.85 61.81 39.54
N ILE A 4 -28.70 60.54 39.94
CA ILE A 4 -27.38 59.88 39.98
C ILE A 4 -27.49 58.51 39.32
N LYS A 5 -26.76 58.38 38.21
CA LYS A 5 -26.57 57.16 37.41
C LYS A 5 -25.73 56.16 38.21
N ARG A 6 -26.14 54.90 38.22
CA ARG A 6 -25.32 53.76 38.67
C ARG A 6 -24.59 53.17 37.47
N TYR A 7 -23.26 53.11 37.54
CA TYR A 7 -22.43 52.27 36.68
C TYR A 7 -22.19 50.96 37.42
N ILE A 8 -22.53 49.84 36.79
CA ILE A 8 -22.17 48.48 37.23
C ILE A 8 -20.92 48.08 36.44
N LEU A 9 -19.84 47.83 37.17
CA LEU A 9 -18.59 47.27 36.67
C LEU A 9 -18.75 45.74 36.63
N GLY A 10 -18.80 45.16 35.44
CA GLY A 10 -18.83 43.72 35.23
C GLY A 10 -17.42 43.12 35.28
N LEU A 11 -17.23 42.13 36.14
CA LEU A 11 -16.03 41.29 36.23
C LEU A 11 -15.91 40.40 34.98
N LEU A 12 -14.76 40.48 34.30
CA LEU A 12 -14.31 39.49 33.32
C LEU A 12 -13.80 38.24 34.05
N THR A 13 -14.48 37.11 33.88
CA THR A 13 -13.94 35.78 34.17
C THR A 13 -13.22 35.24 32.94
N VAL A 14 -11.91 35.03 33.06
CA VAL A 14 -11.07 34.31 32.10
C VAL A 14 -11.33 32.81 32.28
N GLY A 15 -11.99 32.18 31.29
CA GLY A 15 -12.17 30.74 31.21
C GLY A 15 -10.95 30.08 30.58
N LEU A 16 -10.18 29.34 31.38
CA LEU A 16 -9.11 28.46 30.91
C LEU A 16 -9.77 27.18 30.36
N GLY A 17 -9.84 27.05 29.03
CA GLY A 17 -10.35 25.85 28.36
C GLY A 17 -9.36 24.71 28.47
N ILE A 18 -9.63 23.75 29.35
CA ILE A 18 -8.95 22.45 29.38
C ILE A 18 -9.48 21.65 28.18
N LEU A 19 -8.64 21.44 27.16
CA LEU A 19 -8.91 20.50 26.07
C LEU A 19 -8.91 19.08 26.67
N ILE A 20 -10.11 18.52 26.83
CA ILE A 20 -10.30 17.11 27.18
C ILE A 20 -10.01 16.31 25.91
N PHE A 21 -8.81 15.75 25.79
CA PHE A 21 -8.56 14.63 24.89
C PHE A 21 -9.33 13.43 25.46
N GLY A 22 -10.44 13.07 24.82
CA GLY A 22 -11.13 11.82 25.12
C GLY A 22 -10.20 10.62 24.89
N PRO A 23 -10.35 9.52 25.63
CA PRO A 23 -9.55 8.33 25.40
C PRO A 23 -9.80 7.84 23.97
N ILE A 24 -8.73 7.72 23.19
CA ILE A 24 -8.74 6.95 21.94
C ILE A 24 -9.28 5.57 22.33
N SER A 25 -10.34 5.11 21.67
CA SER A 25 -10.92 3.80 21.97
C SER A 25 -9.84 2.73 21.81
N ALA A 26 -9.83 1.70 22.66
CA ALA A 26 -8.88 0.59 22.57
C ALA A 26 -8.85 -0.02 21.15
N GLN A 27 -10.00 0.00 20.45
CA GLN A 27 -10.15 -0.41 19.07
C GLN A 27 -9.43 0.50 18.06
N ALA A 28 -9.48 1.82 18.22
CA ALA A 28 -8.71 2.75 17.37
C ALA A 28 -7.21 2.70 17.68
N GLN A 29 -6.83 2.36 18.92
CA GLN A 29 -5.44 2.14 19.31
C GLN A 29 -4.90 0.80 18.78
N GLU A 30 -5.70 -0.28 18.77
CA GLU A 30 -5.39 -1.56 18.11
C GLU A 30 -5.26 -1.41 16.58
N GLU A 31 -6.17 -0.67 15.94
CA GLU A 31 -6.15 -0.42 14.49
C GLU A 31 -4.97 0.46 14.06
N SER A 32 -4.46 1.31 14.98
CA SER A 32 -3.21 2.07 14.81
C SER A 32 -1.94 1.25 15.02
N GLN A 33 -2.01 0.09 15.68
CA GLN A 33 -0.87 -0.78 15.99
C GLN A 33 -0.72 -1.97 15.05
N GLN A 34 -1.74 -2.27 14.23
CA GLN A 34 -1.66 -3.36 13.28
C GLN A 34 -0.83 -2.95 12.04
N ALA A 35 0.09 -3.84 11.64
CA ALA A 35 0.91 -3.66 10.45
C ALA A 35 0.08 -3.30 9.21
N LYS A 36 0.56 -2.34 8.44
CA LYS A 36 -0.08 -1.92 7.19
C LYS A 36 0.30 -2.87 6.05
N THR A 37 -0.60 -3.06 5.10
CA THR A 37 -0.28 -3.72 3.84
C THR A 37 -0.42 -2.73 2.70
N MET A 38 0.63 -2.63 1.88
CA MET A 38 0.64 -1.81 0.69
C MET A 38 0.82 -2.67 -0.57
N VAL A 39 0.28 -2.22 -1.70
CA VAL A 39 0.48 -2.87 -2.99
C VAL A 39 0.83 -1.85 -4.07
N TYR A 40 1.73 -2.21 -4.97
CA TYR A 40 1.87 -1.50 -6.25
C TYR A 40 0.89 -2.10 -7.26
N TYR A 41 -0.06 -1.27 -7.69
CA TYR A 41 -1.05 -1.60 -8.71
C TYR A 41 -0.56 -1.07 -10.05
N ARG A 42 -0.12 -1.95 -10.94
CA ARG A 42 0.35 -1.59 -12.29
C ARG A 42 -0.85 -1.20 -13.16
N ALA A 43 -1.05 0.09 -13.36
CA ALA A 43 -2.23 0.65 -14.03
C ALA A 43 -2.43 0.09 -15.45
N TRP A 44 -1.36 -0.24 -16.17
CA TRP A 44 -1.43 -0.83 -17.51
C TRP A 44 -1.90 -2.30 -17.53
N ARG A 45 -2.15 -2.88 -16.36
CA ARG A 45 -2.79 -4.19 -16.17
C ARG A 45 -4.24 -4.09 -15.71
N ASP A 46 -4.76 -2.86 -15.61
CA ASP A 46 -6.18 -2.60 -15.37
C ASP A 46 -7.02 -2.87 -16.62
N LYS A 47 -8.22 -3.42 -16.43
CA LYS A 47 -9.23 -3.66 -17.48
C LYS A 47 -9.53 -2.42 -18.35
N GLU A 48 -9.41 -1.22 -17.80
CA GLU A 48 -9.66 0.04 -18.51
C GLU A 48 -8.42 0.59 -19.24
N MET A 49 -7.21 0.08 -18.99
CA MET A 49 -5.98 0.52 -19.65
C MET A 49 -5.49 -0.52 -20.66
N LYS A 50 -6.19 -0.62 -21.79
CA LYS A 50 -5.97 -1.68 -22.77
C LYS A 50 -4.85 -1.35 -23.76
N GLY A 51 -3.94 -2.31 -23.95
CA GLY A 51 -2.87 -2.21 -24.96
C GLY A 51 -1.81 -1.13 -24.67
N VAL A 52 -1.81 -0.56 -23.46
CA VAL A 52 -0.82 0.43 -23.04
C VAL A 52 0.37 -0.28 -22.40
N ASN A 53 1.60 0.18 -22.69
CA ASN A 53 2.83 -0.34 -22.07
C ASN A 53 2.96 -1.88 -22.08
N THR A 54 2.52 -2.54 -23.15
CA THR A 54 2.53 -4.00 -23.24
C THR A 54 2.66 -4.48 -24.68
N SER A 55 3.33 -5.62 -24.87
CA SER A 55 3.37 -6.34 -26.15
C SER A 55 2.44 -7.56 -26.18
N LEU A 56 1.90 -7.95 -25.02
CA LEU A 56 0.98 -9.09 -24.91
C LEU A 56 -0.39 -8.76 -25.47
N THR A 57 -1.03 -9.76 -26.07
CA THR A 57 -2.37 -9.66 -26.67
C THR A 57 -3.50 -10.07 -25.72
N ASP A 58 -3.17 -10.63 -24.56
CA ASP A 58 -4.17 -11.04 -23.58
C ASP A 58 -4.88 -9.82 -23.00
N GLU A 59 -6.17 -9.99 -22.71
CA GLU A 59 -6.95 -8.95 -22.04
C GLU A 59 -6.53 -8.83 -20.58
N ASN A 60 -6.46 -7.58 -20.10
CA ASN A 60 -6.31 -7.29 -18.69
C ASN A 60 -7.52 -7.81 -17.90
N TRP A 61 -7.25 -8.42 -16.75
CA TRP A 61 -8.29 -9.06 -15.93
C TRP A 61 -8.63 -8.27 -14.67
N LEU A 62 -7.77 -7.36 -14.22
CA LEU A 62 -7.87 -6.73 -12.91
C LEU A 62 -8.60 -5.38 -12.98
N SER A 63 -9.40 -5.08 -11.97
CA SER A 63 -9.93 -3.74 -11.68
C SER A 63 -9.49 -3.32 -10.28
N MET A 64 -9.32 -2.03 -10.02
CA MET A 64 -9.02 -1.57 -8.65
C MET A 64 -10.17 -1.88 -7.66
N ASP A 65 -11.39 -2.07 -8.16
CA ASP A 65 -12.53 -2.54 -7.35
C ASP A 65 -12.34 -3.99 -6.85
N ASP A 66 -11.50 -4.79 -7.52
CA ASP A 66 -11.21 -6.19 -7.17
C ASP A 66 -10.11 -6.31 -6.10
N ILE A 67 -9.47 -5.20 -5.69
CA ILE A 67 -8.39 -5.19 -4.69
C ILE A 67 -8.89 -5.80 -3.36
N PRO A 68 -8.25 -6.83 -2.81
CA PRO A 68 -8.67 -7.48 -1.56
C PRO A 68 -8.86 -6.53 -0.38
N TYR A 69 -9.71 -6.91 0.58
CA TYR A 69 -9.79 -6.21 1.86
C TYR A 69 -8.51 -6.44 2.68
N GLY A 70 -8.21 -5.50 3.58
CA GLY A 70 -7.00 -5.52 4.41
C GLY A 70 -5.75 -4.93 3.75
N ILE A 71 -5.83 -4.52 2.48
CA ILE A 71 -4.87 -3.59 1.88
C ILE A 71 -5.19 -2.19 2.40
N ASP A 72 -4.22 -1.56 3.05
CA ASP A 72 -4.34 -0.24 3.65
C ASP A 72 -3.94 0.88 2.69
N ILE A 73 -2.97 0.60 1.81
CA ILE A 73 -2.39 1.59 0.87
C ILE A 73 -2.26 0.96 -0.52
N VAL A 74 -2.65 1.70 -1.56
CA VAL A 74 -2.45 1.31 -2.97
C VAL A 74 -1.63 2.38 -3.66
N ASN A 75 -0.46 2.01 -4.19
CA ASN A 75 0.26 2.87 -5.11
C ASN A 75 -0.27 2.64 -6.53
N VAL A 76 -0.76 3.71 -7.15
CA VAL A 76 -1.18 3.74 -8.56
C VAL A 76 0.05 3.84 -9.45
N PHE A 77 0.71 2.71 -9.68
CA PHE A 77 1.92 2.63 -10.49
C PHE A 77 1.56 2.69 -11.97
N SER A 78 1.81 3.81 -12.64
CA SER A 78 1.42 3.99 -14.04
C SER A 78 2.55 4.61 -14.83
N TYR A 79 2.78 4.03 -16.00
CA TYR A 79 3.63 4.55 -17.06
C TYR A 79 2.84 4.51 -18.36
N VAL A 80 2.74 5.66 -19.03
CA VAL A 80 2.02 5.80 -20.30
C VAL A 80 3.05 6.20 -21.35
N PRO A 81 3.43 5.29 -22.25
CA PRO A 81 4.32 5.63 -23.35
C PRO A 81 3.74 6.76 -24.20
N GLN A 82 4.63 7.61 -24.73
CA GLN A 82 4.23 8.70 -25.62
C GLN A 82 3.42 8.16 -26.81
N GLY A 83 2.28 8.79 -27.08
CA GLY A 83 1.35 8.39 -28.15
C GLY A 83 0.32 7.35 -27.74
N GLN A 84 0.31 6.91 -26.48
CA GLN A 84 -0.68 5.98 -25.92
C GLN A 84 -1.66 6.65 -24.93
N GLU A 85 -1.64 7.98 -24.84
CA GLU A 85 -2.41 8.75 -23.86
C GLU A 85 -3.92 8.55 -24.01
N ASP A 86 -4.42 8.54 -25.25
CA ASP A 86 -5.85 8.30 -25.53
C ASP A 86 -6.29 6.90 -25.11
N ALA A 87 -5.43 5.88 -25.27
CA ALA A 87 -5.69 4.52 -24.84
C ALA A 87 -5.65 4.37 -23.31
N ALA A 88 -4.87 5.21 -22.62
CA ALA A 88 -4.78 5.25 -21.16
C ALA A 88 -5.89 6.07 -20.50
N ALA A 89 -6.51 7.01 -21.22
CA ALA A 89 -7.50 7.94 -20.68
C ALA A 89 -8.71 7.28 -19.97
N PRO A 90 -9.28 6.15 -20.44
CA PRO A 90 -10.40 5.50 -19.77
C PRO A 90 -10.08 5.08 -18.34
N PHE A 91 -8.87 4.57 -18.08
CA PHE A 91 -8.41 4.24 -16.73
C PHE A 91 -8.38 5.47 -15.82
N PHE A 92 -7.73 6.56 -16.24
CA PHE A 92 -7.64 7.76 -15.39
C PHE A 92 -9.00 8.40 -15.11
N LYS A 93 -9.93 8.32 -16.07
CA LYS A 93 -11.32 8.71 -15.86
C LYS A 93 -11.98 7.84 -14.78
N ARG A 94 -11.86 6.51 -14.87
CA ARG A 94 -12.45 5.58 -13.89
C ARG A 94 -11.77 5.67 -12.52
N LEU A 95 -10.45 5.90 -12.48
CA LEU A 95 -9.66 6.15 -11.28
C LEU A 95 -10.31 7.27 -10.45
N LYS A 96 -10.50 8.43 -11.07
CA LYS A 96 -11.10 9.61 -10.44
C LYS A 96 -12.57 9.41 -10.07
N GLN A 97 -13.36 8.81 -10.96
CA GLN A 97 -14.82 8.81 -10.84
C GLN A 97 -15.36 7.66 -9.98
N SER A 98 -14.63 6.55 -9.87
CA SER A 98 -15.13 5.33 -9.23
C SER A 98 -14.10 4.71 -8.29
N TYR A 99 -12.89 4.41 -8.76
CA TYR A 99 -11.94 3.61 -7.97
C TYR A 99 -11.50 4.31 -6.69
N VAL A 100 -11.11 5.58 -6.77
CA VAL A 100 -10.72 6.38 -5.59
C VAL A 100 -11.87 6.46 -4.59
N PRO A 101 -13.10 6.90 -4.95
CA PRO A 101 -14.24 6.87 -4.02
C PRO A 101 -14.52 5.50 -3.39
N ASN A 102 -14.50 4.42 -4.18
CA ASN A 102 -14.80 3.07 -3.70
C ASN A 102 -13.75 2.58 -2.70
N LEU A 103 -12.47 2.81 -2.98
CA LEU A 103 -11.37 2.43 -2.09
C LEU A 103 -11.34 3.29 -0.82
N HIS A 104 -11.61 4.59 -0.93
CA HIS A 104 -11.79 5.48 0.23
C HIS A 104 -12.93 5.03 1.14
N ALA A 105 -14.05 4.54 0.59
CA ALA A 105 -15.16 4.00 1.37
C ALA A 105 -14.76 2.76 2.20
N ARG A 106 -13.70 2.06 1.80
CA ARG A 106 -13.09 0.95 2.55
C ARG A 106 -11.95 1.38 3.48
N GLY A 107 -11.65 2.68 3.56
CA GLY A 107 -10.55 3.23 4.34
C GLY A 107 -9.17 3.10 3.71
N VAL A 108 -9.08 2.72 2.42
CA VAL A 108 -7.80 2.55 1.72
C VAL A 108 -7.24 3.91 1.29
N LYS A 109 -5.95 4.12 1.47
CA LYS A 109 -5.23 5.29 0.97
C LYS A 109 -4.61 5.03 -0.40
N LEU A 110 -4.60 6.02 -1.28
CA LEU A 110 -3.99 5.90 -2.60
C LEU A 110 -2.82 6.87 -2.76
N THR A 111 -1.69 6.36 -3.23
CA THR A 111 -0.52 7.18 -3.56
C THR A 111 -0.17 7.07 -5.03
N LYS A 112 0.63 8.01 -5.53
CA LYS A 112 1.19 7.97 -6.88
C LYS A 112 2.72 7.97 -6.81
N ALA A 113 3.34 6.95 -7.39
CA ALA A 113 4.80 6.93 -7.60
C ALA A 113 5.22 7.99 -8.62
N ILE A 114 6.29 8.71 -8.28
CA ILE A 114 7.09 9.52 -9.20
C ILE A 114 8.57 9.16 -9.01
N ASP A 115 9.32 9.18 -10.11
CA ASP A 115 10.76 8.97 -10.07
C ASP A 115 11.47 10.14 -9.35
N TYR A 116 12.52 9.85 -8.59
CA TYR A 116 13.28 10.87 -7.87
C TYR A 116 13.79 12.01 -8.77
N SER A 117 14.09 11.75 -10.05
CA SER A 117 14.52 12.78 -11.00
C SER A 117 13.46 13.85 -11.25
N GLU A 118 12.18 13.59 -11.01
CA GLU A 118 11.13 14.63 -11.07
C GLU A 118 11.41 15.73 -10.04
N LEU A 119 11.96 15.41 -8.86
CA LEU A 119 12.32 16.40 -7.85
C LEU A 119 13.43 17.36 -8.32
N LEU A 120 14.19 16.98 -9.35
CA LEU A 120 15.31 17.76 -9.89
C LEU A 120 14.87 18.70 -11.03
N LYS A 121 13.64 18.56 -11.53
CA LYS A 121 13.11 19.34 -12.68
C LYS A 121 12.45 20.65 -12.25
N ILE A 122 12.63 21.07 -11.00
CA ILE A 122 12.16 22.37 -10.52
C ILE A 122 12.72 23.50 -11.43
N PRO A 123 11.86 24.35 -12.00
CA PRO A 123 12.32 25.54 -12.73
C PRO A 123 12.69 26.64 -11.73
N TYR A 124 13.84 27.28 -11.95
CA TYR A 124 14.27 28.43 -11.17
C TYR A 124 15.14 29.38 -12.00
N ALA A 125 15.06 30.68 -11.71
CA ALA A 125 15.78 31.71 -12.50
C ALA A 125 17.18 32.03 -11.95
N GLY A 126 17.39 31.82 -10.64
CA GLY A 126 18.65 32.12 -9.96
C GLY A 126 19.67 30.98 -9.98
N ASN A 127 20.64 31.02 -9.07
CA ASN A 127 21.61 29.93 -8.88
C ASN A 127 21.05 28.75 -8.06
N PHE A 128 19.95 28.98 -7.34
CA PHE A 128 19.24 28.00 -6.54
C PHE A 128 17.77 28.44 -6.38
N PRO A 129 16.80 27.52 -6.27
CA PRO A 129 15.41 27.89 -6.11
C PRO A 129 15.15 28.66 -4.80
N THR A 130 14.29 29.66 -4.90
CA THR A 130 13.69 30.37 -3.78
C THR A 130 12.64 29.51 -3.06
N ALA A 131 12.25 29.93 -1.86
CA ALA A 131 11.20 29.23 -1.11
C ALA A 131 9.86 29.21 -1.89
N GLU A 132 9.56 30.30 -2.60
CA GLU A 132 8.37 30.45 -3.44
C GLU A 132 8.43 29.53 -4.67
N GLU A 133 9.59 29.41 -5.32
CA GLU A 133 9.77 28.47 -6.44
C GLU A 133 9.61 27.00 -5.99
N PHE A 134 10.19 26.62 -4.84
CA PHE A 134 9.98 25.29 -4.27
C PHE A 134 8.50 25.02 -3.95
N ASP A 135 7.81 25.97 -3.35
CA ASP A 135 6.40 25.85 -2.98
C ASP A 135 5.49 25.75 -4.21
N ALA A 136 5.75 26.57 -5.23
CA ALA A 136 5.02 26.53 -6.50
C ALA A 136 5.23 25.19 -7.21
N TYR A 137 6.46 24.68 -7.25
CA TYR A 137 6.77 23.40 -7.89
C TYR A 137 6.16 22.21 -7.14
N ALA A 138 6.21 22.22 -5.80
CA ALA A 138 5.53 21.22 -4.98
C ALA A 138 4.02 21.18 -5.23
N ASN A 139 3.36 22.35 -5.31
CA ASN A 139 1.94 22.41 -5.65
C ASN A 139 1.64 21.90 -7.05
N LYS A 140 2.49 22.21 -8.04
CA LYS A 140 2.37 21.67 -9.39
C LYS A 140 2.40 20.13 -9.39
N LEU A 141 3.39 19.52 -8.73
CA LEU A 141 3.48 18.06 -8.61
C LEU A 141 2.22 17.46 -7.95
N LEU A 142 1.71 18.10 -6.89
CA LEU A 142 0.49 17.63 -6.21
C LEU A 142 -0.76 17.80 -7.09
N ASP A 143 -0.89 18.89 -7.82
CA ASP A 143 -2.01 19.09 -8.75
C ASP A 143 -1.98 18.03 -9.85
N GLU A 144 -0.80 17.77 -10.43
CA GLU A 144 -0.59 16.82 -11.53
C GLU A 144 -0.71 15.35 -11.11
N HIS A 145 -0.27 14.97 -9.91
CA HIS A 145 -0.20 13.55 -9.56
C HIS A 145 -1.22 13.12 -8.52
N VAL A 146 -1.76 14.05 -7.72
CA VAL A 146 -2.57 13.73 -6.55
C VAL A 146 -3.97 14.33 -6.66
N ARG A 147 -4.08 15.66 -6.65
CA ARG A 147 -5.35 16.38 -6.46
C ARG A 147 -6.28 16.24 -7.65
N GLN A 148 -5.76 16.15 -8.88
CA GLN A 148 -6.62 15.99 -10.06
C GLN A 148 -7.40 14.66 -10.06
N TYR A 149 -6.90 13.63 -9.40
CA TYR A 149 -7.52 12.30 -9.26
C TYR A 149 -8.13 12.05 -7.88
N GLY A 150 -7.85 12.90 -6.90
CA GLY A 150 -8.32 12.74 -5.52
C GLY A 150 -7.50 11.73 -4.70
N LEU A 151 -6.21 11.54 -5.03
CA LEU A 151 -5.34 10.63 -4.28
C LEU A 151 -4.94 11.23 -2.92
N ASP A 152 -4.34 10.41 -2.08
CA ASP A 152 -3.96 10.75 -0.70
C ASP A 152 -2.47 11.05 -0.53
N GLY A 153 -1.65 10.95 -1.58
CA GLY A 153 -0.21 11.05 -1.38
C GLY A 153 0.69 10.83 -2.59
N LEU A 154 1.98 11.03 -2.36
CA LEU A 154 3.05 10.72 -3.30
C LEU A 154 3.97 9.64 -2.73
N ASP A 155 4.59 8.92 -3.65
CA ASP A 155 5.68 8.00 -3.40
C ASP A 155 6.88 8.40 -4.26
N ILE A 156 8.01 8.66 -3.61
CA ILE A 156 9.25 9.03 -4.28
C ILE A 156 10.06 7.76 -4.49
N ASP A 157 10.11 7.29 -5.73
CA ASP A 157 10.91 6.13 -6.12
C ASP A 157 12.37 6.55 -6.31
N MET A 158 13.23 6.10 -5.40
CA MET A 158 14.61 6.56 -5.26
C MET A 158 15.62 5.41 -5.38
N GLU A 159 16.11 5.22 -6.60
CA GLU A 159 17.03 4.12 -6.96
C GLU A 159 18.39 4.62 -7.51
N THR A 160 18.73 5.89 -7.26
CA THR A 160 19.91 6.53 -7.85
C THR A 160 20.95 6.98 -6.82
N TYR A 161 22.07 7.55 -7.29
CA TYR A 161 23.14 8.13 -6.45
C TYR A 161 23.36 9.61 -6.79
N PRO A 162 22.48 10.52 -6.33
CA PRO A 162 22.52 11.93 -6.67
C PRO A 162 23.74 12.63 -6.09
N SER A 163 24.16 13.71 -6.76
CA SER A 163 25.21 14.58 -6.27
C SER A 163 24.77 15.40 -5.05
N ALA A 164 25.71 16.06 -4.37
CA ALA A 164 25.36 16.95 -3.25
C ALA A 164 24.43 18.11 -3.69
N THR A 165 24.60 18.61 -4.93
CA THR A 165 23.74 19.65 -5.51
C THR A 165 22.32 19.14 -5.74
N ASP A 166 22.20 17.93 -6.30
CA ASP A 166 20.90 17.30 -6.56
C ASP A 166 20.16 17.00 -5.25
N ILE A 167 20.89 16.57 -4.21
CA ILE A 167 20.34 16.36 -2.86
C ILE A 167 19.84 17.68 -2.27
N ALA A 168 20.56 18.79 -2.44
CA ALA A 168 20.09 20.08 -1.96
C ALA A 168 18.79 20.52 -2.65
N LEU A 169 18.69 20.30 -3.98
CA LEU A 169 17.48 20.61 -4.76
C LEU A 169 16.30 19.73 -4.33
N SER A 170 16.48 18.41 -4.29
CA SER A 170 15.42 17.48 -3.91
C SER A 170 14.96 17.70 -2.46
N ASN A 171 15.88 17.99 -1.53
CA ASN A 171 15.54 18.33 -0.16
C ASN A 171 14.60 19.55 -0.09
N GLY A 172 14.86 20.58 -0.89
CA GLY A 172 13.99 21.75 -0.97
C GLY A 172 12.58 21.42 -1.47
N VAL A 173 12.48 20.60 -2.52
CA VAL A 173 11.18 20.14 -3.06
C VAL A 173 10.45 19.25 -2.05
N ILE A 174 11.12 18.27 -1.44
CA ILE A 174 10.54 17.37 -0.43
C ILE A 174 10.03 18.16 0.77
N ARG A 175 10.80 19.15 1.26
CA ARG A 175 10.36 20.01 2.35
C ARG A 175 9.15 20.85 1.97
N ALA A 176 9.09 21.37 0.74
CA ALA A 176 7.90 22.06 0.25
C ALA A 176 6.68 21.14 0.15
N LEU A 177 6.84 19.93 -0.39
CA LEU A 177 5.78 18.90 -0.43
C LEU A 177 5.27 18.55 0.97
N SER A 178 6.16 18.44 1.95
CA SER A 178 5.83 18.02 3.33
C SER A 178 4.89 18.99 4.08
N LYS A 179 4.72 20.22 3.57
CA LYS A 179 3.73 21.17 4.08
C LYS A 179 2.30 20.73 3.76
N TYR A 180 2.11 19.92 2.71
CA TYR A 180 0.81 19.54 2.16
C TYR A 180 0.51 18.05 2.29
N ILE A 181 1.55 17.21 2.29
CA ILE A 181 1.43 15.77 2.43
C ILE A 181 2.34 15.19 3.51
N GLY A 182 1.98 14.01 4.03
CA GLY A 182 2.77 13.30 5.03
C GLY A 182 2.56 13.80 6.47
N PRO A 183 3.35 13.29 7.43
CA PRO A 183 3.16 13.57 8.86
C PRO A 183 3.25 15.04 9.24
N LEU A 184 4.08 15.84 8.54
CA LEU A 184 4.25 17.27 8.85
C LEU A 184 3.02 18.10 8.46
N ALA A 185 2.25 17.66 7.46
CA ALA A 185 1.01 18.32 7.04
C ALA A 185 -0.17 18.08 8.00
N LYS A 186 -0.11 17.04 8.85
CA LYS A 186 -1.12 16.71 9.88
C LYS A 186 -2.56 16.58 9.34
N ASN A 187 -2.72 16.10 8.12
CA ASN A 187 -4.01 15.97 7.44
C ASN A 187 -4.34 14.52 7.03
N GLY A 188 -3.55 13.53 7.49
CA GLY A 188 -3.80 12.12 7.23
C GLY A 188 -3.47 11.64 5.81
N THR A 189 -2.78 12.46 5.02
CA THR A 189 -2.18 12.08 3.74
C THR A 189 -0.93 11.20 3.96
N VAL A 190 -0.51 10.52 2.90
CA VAL A 190 0.64 9.62 2.91
C VAL A 190 1.78 10.22 2.09
N PHE A 191 3.00 10.20 2.62
CA PHE A 191 4.19 10.54 1.84
C PHE A 191 5.22 9.43 2.00
N VAL A 192 5.61 8.80 0.89
CA VAL A 192 6.46 7.61 0.87
C VAL A 192 7.82 7.96 0.27
N TYR A 193 8.88 7.44 0.90
CA TYR A 193 10.18 7.35 0.28
C TYR A 193 10.40 5.87 -0.02
N ASP A 194 10.41 5.48 -1.29
CA ASP A 194 10.65 4.11 -1.72
C ASP A 194 12.06 3.98 -2.30
N THR A 195 12.74 2.87 -2.01
CA THR A 195 14.13 2.69 -2.44
C THR A 195 14.56 1.23 -2.39
N ASN A 196 15.55 0.87 -3.19
CA ASN A 196 16.19 -0.45 -3.20
C ASN A 196 17.58 -0.46 -2.53
N GLY A 197 18.04 0.68 -1.99
CA GLY A 197 19.42 0.88 -1.57
C GLY A 197 19.57 1.58 -0.22
N SER A 198 20.72 1.35 0.44
CA SER A 198 21.04 1.95 1.76
C SER A 198 21.86 3.25 1.65
N ASN A 199 21.78 3.97 0.53
CA ASN A 199 22.40 5.30 0.41
C ASN A 199 21.52 6.33 1.14
N LEU A 200 21.89 6.68 2.37
CA LEU A 200 21.06 7.51 3.24
C LEU A 200 21.16 9.01 2.98
N ASN A 201 22.14 9.45 2.18
CA ASN A 201 22.40 10.88 1.97
C ASN A 201 21.20 11.66 1.42
N PRO A 202 20.39 11.14 0.48
CA PRO A 202 19.22 11.84 -0.04
C PRO A 202 18.02 11.85 0.92
N LEU A 203 18.06 11.05 1.99
CA LEU A 203 16.94 10.90 2.95
C LEU A 203 17.20 11.60 4.28
N LYS A 204 18.44 11.55 4.79
CA LYS A 204 18.76 11.89 6.20
C LYS A 204 18.26 13.26 6.67
N ASP A 205 18.27 14.26 5.78
CA ASP A 205 17.90 15.64 6.12
C ASP A 205 16.41 15.94 5.90
N VAL A 206 15.64 14.95 5.44
CA VAL A 206 14.21 15.07 5.10
C VAL A 206 13.37 13.88 5.58
N ALA A 207 13.96 12.97 6.36
CA ALA A 207 13.33 11.72 6.80
C ALA A 207 12.01 11.95 7.56
N ASP A 208 11.92 13.02 8.35
CA ASP A 208 10.72 13.43 9.08
C ASP A 208 9.56 13.90 8.19
N SER A 209 9.81 14.15 6.90
CA SER A 209 8.76 14.46 5.92
C SER A 209 7.93 13.23 5.55
N PHE A 210 8.44 12.02 5.74
CA PHE A 210 7.84 10.80 5.21
C PHE A 210 7.02 10.04 6.25
N THR A 211 5.89 9.50 5.82
CA THR A 211 5.04 8.60 6.61
C THR A 211 5.77 7.29 6.88
N TYR A 212 6.38 6.70 5.85
CA TYR A 212 7.16 5.47 5.94
C TYR A 212 8.21 5.38 4.82
N LEU A 213 9.18 4.50 5.03
CA LEU A 213 10.19 4.07 4.07
C LEU A 213 9.75 2.74 3.43
N GLY A 214 9.48 2.75 2.13
CA GLY A 214 9.38 1.54 1.31
C GLY A 214 10.79 1.03 1.00
N TYR A 215 11.09 -0.22 1.35
CA TYR A 215 12.37 -0.83 1.03
C TYR A 215 12.21 -2.04 0.12
N GLN A 216 12.45 -1.84 -1.18
CA GLN A 216 12.43 -2.89 -2.18
C GLN A 216 13.59 -3.86 -1.93
N GLN A 217 13.26 -5.12 -1.61
CA GLN A 217 14.24 -6.16 -1.33
C GLN A 217 13.94 -7.44 -2.12
N TYR A 218 13.51 -7.27 -3.37
CA TYR A 218 13.09 -8.36 -4.23
C TYR A 218 14.16 -9.46 -4.32
N GLY A 219 13.71 -10.71 -4.24
CA GLY A 219 14.57 -11.90 -4.22
C GLY A 219 15.35 -12.11 -2.92
N SER A 220 14.97 -11.43 -1.84
CA SER A 220 15.57 -11.59 -0.52
C SER A 220 14.53 -11.83 0.57
N ASP A 221 14.97 -12.38 1.70
CA ASP A 221 14.12 -12.69 2.85
C ASP A 221 14.31 -11.73 4.04
N ASP A 222 13.78 -12.12 5.19
CA ASP A 222 13.82 -11.39 6.45
C ASP A 222 15.24 -11.09 6.95
N THR A 223 16.25 -11.86 6.54
CA THR A 223 17.65 -11.54 6.85
C THR A 223 18.09 -10.23 6.19
N ARG A 224 17.62 -9.96 4.96
CA ARG A 224 17.87 -8.66 4.30
C ARG A 224 17.10 -7.54 5.00
N THR A 225 15.86 -7.79 5.42
CA THR A 225 15.07 -6.83 6.19
C THR A 225 15.78 -6.40 7.47
N ALA A 226 16.30 -7.36 8.24
CA ALA A 226 17.02 -7.07 9.48
C ALA A 226 18.29 -6.23 9.25
N ARG A 227 19.03 -6.51 8.17
CA ARG A 227 20.20 -5.70 7.79
C ARG A 227 19.81 -4.29 7.35
N ALA A 228 18.79 -4.15 6.51
CA ALA A 228 18.34 -2.85 6.04
C ALA A 228 17.88 -1.98 7.21
N ILE A 229 17.06 -2.48 8.13
CA ILE A 229 16.66 -1.74 9.34
C ILE A 229 17.89 -1.23 10.11
N LYS A 230 18.95 -2.05 10.22
CA LYS A 230 20.19 -1.63 10.86
C LYS A 230 20.85 -0.46 10.13
N ASP A 231 20.89 -0.50 8.80
CA ASP A 231 21.46 0.59 7.98
C ASP A 231 20.73 1.92 8.23
N TYR A 232 19.41 1.90 8.39
CA TYR A 232 18.60 3.12 8.63
C TYR A 232 18.56 3.60 10.09
N THR A 233 19.32 2.96 10.99
CA THR A 233 19.35 3.34 12.41
C THR A 233 19.74 4.81 12.58
N GLY A 234 18.90 5.58 13.27
CA GLY A 234 19.11 7.02 13.50
C GLY A 234 18.60 7.92 12.38
N VAL A 235 18.06 7.36 11.29
CA VAL A 235 17.40 8.12 10.21
C VAL A 235 15.90 7.89 10.22
N ILE A 236 15.46 6.62 10.19
CA ILE A 236 14.06 6.22 10.25
C ILE A 236 13.88 5.15 11.34
N PRO A 237 12.88 5.27 12.23
CA PRO A 237 12.54 4.21 13.18
C PRO A 237 11.97 2.99 12.47
N LYS A 238 12.18 1.78 13.02
CA LYS A 238 11.70 0.53 12.40
C LYS A 238 10.16 0.49 12.25
N GLU A 239 9.46 1.22 13.10
CA GLU A 239 8.00 1.39 13.08
C GLU A 239 7.51 2.18 11.85
N GLN A 240 8.42 2.79 11.09
CA GLN A 240 8.19 3.44 9.79
C GLN A 240 8.86 2.67 8.63
N PHE A 241 9.41 1.48 8.87
CA PHE A 241 10.07 0.68 7.85
C PHE A 241 9.09 -0.33 7.25
N MET A 242 9.01 -0.41 5.91
CA MET A 242 8.11 -1.31 5.18
C MET A 242 8.89 -2.09 4.11
N PRO A 243 9.32 -3.35 4.37
CA PRO A 243 9.97 -4.17 3.36
C PRO A 243 9.00 -4.57 2.23
N GLY A 244 9.54 -4.64 1.02
CA GLY A 244 8.82 -4.96 -0.20
C GLY A 244 9.33 -6.20 -0.93
N LEU A 245 8.39 -6.94 -1.50
CA LEU A 245 8.63 -8.12 -2.34
C LEU A 245 7.84 -8.00 -3.65
N ALA A 246 8.16 -8.82 -4.65
CA ALA A 246 7.54 -8.74 -5.96
C ALA A 246 6.89 -10.06 -6.40
N PHE A 247 5.71 -9.98 -7.02
CA PHE A 247 5.19 -11.11 -7.80
C PHE A 247 5.91 -11.21 -9.16
N PRO A 248 5.95 -12.40 -9.78
CA PRO A 248 6.51 -12.59 -11.11
C PRO A 248 5.77 -11.79 -12.20
N GLU A 249 6.41 -10.76 -12.73
CA GLU A 249 5.91 -10.04 -13.91
C GLU A 249 5.99 -10.91 -15.17
N GLU A 250 5.02 -10.72 -16.07
CA GLU A 250 5.14 -11.20 -17.44
C GLU A 250 6.37 -10.59 -18.14
N GLN A 251 7.01 -11.37 -19.00
CA GLN A 251 8.18 -10.98 -19.79
C GLN A 251 9.39 -10.52 -18.94
N ASP A 252 9.41 -10.82 -17.64
CA ASP A 252 10.51 -10.47 -16.73
C ASP A 252 11.78 -11.29 -16.99
N SER A 253 12.92 -10.63 -16.80
CA SER A 253 14.25 -11.22 -16.87
C SER A 253 14.97 -11.30 -15.51
N ASN A 254 14.52 -10.57 -14.50
CA ASN A 254 15.18 -10.45 -13.20
C ASN A 254 14.96 -11.68 -12.30
N ARG A 255 13.75 -12.26 -12.33
CA ARG A 255 13.40 -13.53 -11.66
C ARG A 255 13.70 -13.54 -10.15
N TRP A 256 12.93 -12.80 -9.37
CA TRP A 256 13.11 -12.63 -7.92
C TRP A 256 12.83 -13.87 -7.08
N TYR A 257 11.85 -14.68 -7.49
CA TYR A 257 11.39 -15.89 -6.78
C TYR A 257 10.81 -15.65 -5.38
N ASP A 258 10.20 -14.49 -5.13
CA ASP A 258 9.62 -14.17 -3.82
C ASP A 258 8.35 -14.98 -3.49
N ALA A 259 7.59 -15.36 -4.52
CA ALA A 259 6.31 -16.09 -4.42
C ALA A 259 6.43 -17.55 -4.91
N LYS A 260 7.38 -18.30 -4.34
CA LYS A 260 7.62 -19.71 -4.70
C LYS A 260 6.92 -20.65 -3.70
N GLU A 261 6.14 -21.62 -4.20
CA GLU A 261 5.65 -22.71 -3.36
C GLU A 261 6.77 -23.71 -2.98
N PRO A 262 6.74 -24.32 -1.77
CA PRO A 262 5.71 -24.17 -0.73
C PRO A 262 5.68 -22.77 -0.09
N TYR A 263 4.49 -22.26 0.22
CA TYR A 263 4.30 -20.89 0.72
C TYR A 263 5.17 -20.57 1.94
N GLU A 264 5.27 -21.51 2.88
CA GLU A 264 6.01 -21.38 4.14
C GLU A 264 7.54 -21.31 3.94
N GLU A 265 8.03 -21.60 2.74
CA GLU A 265 9.45 -21.46 2.38
C GLU A 265 9.74 -20.16 1.60
N SER A 266 8.69 -19.47 1.15
CA SER A 266 8.78 -18.27 0.31
C SER A 266 9.31 -17.05 1.06
N ASN A 267 9.87 -16.09 0.31
CA ASN A 267 10.28 -14.81 0.89
C ASN A 267 9.06 -14.03 1.42
N ILE A 268 7.91 -14.13 0.72
CA ILE A 268 6.66 -13.51 1.18
C ILE A 268 6.28 -13.96 2.58
N TYR A 269 6.28 -15.27 2.84
CA TYR A 269 5.98 -15.79 4.17
C TYR A 269 6.95 -15.27 5.23
N LYS A 270 8.26 -15.38 4.96
CA LYS A 270 9.31 -14.99 5.91
C LYS A 270 9.23 -13.51 6.28
N VAL A 271 9.05 -12.63 5.27
CA VAL A 271 8.98 -11.18 5.47
C VAL A 271 7.66 -10.77 6.13
N ALA A 272 6.53 -11.38 5.75
CA ALA A 272 5.25 -11.14 6.42
C ALA A 272 5.31 -11.51 7.91
N LYS A 273 5.86 -12.70 8.22
CA LYS A 273 6.06 -13.14 9.60
C LYS A 273 7.00 -12.21 10.36
N TYR A 274 8.14 -11.85 9.78
CA TYR A 274 9.10 -10.93 10.40
C TYR A 274 8.48 -9.55 10.68
N THR A 275 7.65 -9.05 9.76
CA THR A 275 6.90 -7.79 9.90
C THR A 275 6.04 -7.79 11.16
N ALA A 276 5.26 -8.85 11.37
CA ALA A 276 4.41 -9.01 12.54
C ALA A 276 5.23 -9.13 13.83
N GLU A 277 6.24 -10.01 13.84
CA GLU A 277 7.06 -10.30 15.04
C GLU A 277 7.86 -9.07 15.51
N ASN A 278 8.29 -8.23 14.57
CA ASN A 278 9.12 -7.06 14.87
C ASN A 278 8.37 -5.74 14.95
N LYS A 279 7.05 -5.75 14.70
CA LYS A 279 6.17 -4.57 14.68
C LYS A 279 6.68 -3.48 13.75
N LEU A 280 7.02 -3.89 12.52
CA LEU A 280 7.38 -2.93 11.47
C LEU A 280 6.14 -2.13 11.04
N TYR A 281 6.33 -1.06 10.24
CA TYR A 281 5.20 -0.28 9.72
C TYR A 281 4.22 -1.17 8.95
N GLY A 282 4.75 -2.11 8.19
CA GLY A 282 3.97 -2.98 7.32
C GLY A 282 4.84 -3.80 6.39
N MET A 283 4.24 -4.31 5.33
CA MET A 283 4.94 -4.85 4.16
C MET A 283 4.26 -4.39 2.87
N PHE A 284 4.97 -4.46 1.75
CA PHE A 284 4.37 -4.25 0.43
C PHE A 284 4.64 -5.36 -0.58
N LEU A 285 3.72 -5.47 -1.55
CA LEU A 285 3.82 -6.40 -2.68
C LEU A 285 3.75 -5.62 -4.00
N TYR A 286 4.76 -5.80 -4.83
CA TYR A 286 4.82 -5.26 -6.18
C TYR A 286 4.12 -6.19 -7.19
N ALA A 287 3.49 -5.60 -8.21
CA ALA A 287 2.74 -6.27 -9.26
C ALA A 287 1.57 -7.14 -8.74
N LEU A 288 0.64 -6.53 -7.97
CA LEU A 288 -0.52 -7.22 -7.40
C LEU A 288 -1.33 -8.02 -8.44
N ASP A 289 -1.41 -7.55 -9.68
CA ASP A 289 -2.11 -8.20 -10.78
C ASP A 289 -1.53 -9.58 -11.16
N ARG A 290 -0.36 -9.92 -10.61
CA ARG A 290 0.40 -11.16 -10.82
C ARG A 290 0.38 -12.10 -9.63
N ASP A 291 -0.48 -11.87 -8.63
CA ASP A 291 -0.63 -12.78 -7.50
C ASP A 291 -0.82 -14.23 -7.94
N GLY A 292 0.04 -15.11 -7.42
CA GLY A 292 0.01 -16.54 -7.70
C GLY A 292 0.57 -16.97 -9.05
N ARG A 293 1.15 -16.04 -9.82
CA ARG A 293 1.91 -16.37 -11.03
C ARG A 293 3.33 -16.85 -10.70
N THR A 294 3.93 -17.57 -11.63
CA THR A 294 5.30 -18.08 -11.54
C THR A 294 6.16 -17.57 -12.71
N TYR A 295 7.43 -17.97 -12.76
CA TYR A 295 8.32 -17.74 -13.90
C TYR A 295 8.27 -18.87 -14.94
N ASN A 296 7.23 -19.71 -14.92
CA ASN A 296 7.05 -20.71 -15.97
C ASN A 296 6.75 -20.01 -17.32
N ASN A 297 6.96 -20.72 -18.43
CA ASN A 297 6.81 -20.12 -19.75
C ASN A 297 5.39 -19.61 -20.04
N PHE A 298 4.37 -20.23 -19.48
CA PHE A 298 2.99 -19.80 -19.68
C PHE A 298 2.75 -18.47 -18.97
N ASP A 299 3.00 -18.40 -17.66
CA ASP A 299 2.83 -17.19 -16.86
C ASP A 299 3.70 -16.03 -17.39
N LEU A 300 4.92 -16.30 -17.86
CA LEU A 300 5.78 -15.27 -18.44
C LEU A 300 5.22 -14.63 -19.72
N ASN A 301 4.33 -15.32 -20.43
CA ASN A 301 3.83 -14.86 -21.72
C ASN A 301 2.30 -14.64 -21.72
N HIS A 302 1.66 -14.76 -20.56
CA HIS A 302 0.21 -14.63 -20.46
C HIS A 302 -0.26 -13.79 -19.28
N ILE A 303 -1.37 -13.07 -19.52
CA ILE A 303 -2.13 -12.38 -18.47
C ILE A 303 -3.28 -13.28 -18.04
N VAL A 304 -3.25 -13.70 -16.77
CA VAL A 304 -4.18 -14.71 -16.24
C VAL A 304 -4.82 -14.18 -14.96
N PRO A 305 -6.13 -14.43 -14.74
CA PRO A 305 -6.78 -14.01 -13.50
C PRO A 305 -6.17 -14.64 -12.24
N SER A 306 -6.33 -13.96 -11.11
CA SER A 306 -5.91 -14.44 -9.79
C SER A 306 -7.08 -14.43 -8.79
N ASN A 307 -7.02 -15.34 -7.82
CA ASN A 307 -7.92 -15.39 -6.65
C ASN A 307 -7.34 -14.63 -5.43
N PHE A 308 -6.16 -14.03 -5.57
CA PHE A 308 -5.41 -13.34 -4.53
C PHE A 308 -5.03 -14.20 -3.32
N LEU A 309 -4.86 -15.51 -3.51
CA LEU A 309 -4.51 -16.43 -2.43
C LEU A 309 -3.24 -15.99 -1.70
N TRP A 310 -2.20 -15.55 -2.42
CA TRP A 310 -0.94 -15.14 -1.80
C TRP A 310 -1.08 -13.85 -1.01
N THR A 311 -1.69 -12.82 -1.60
CA THR A 311 -1.88 -11.51 -0.98
C THR A 311 -2.77 -11.61 0.26
N LYS A 312 -3.93 -12.29 0.16
CA LYS A 312 -4.83 -12.49 1.30
C LYS A 312 -4.15 -13.25 2.44
N THR A 313 -3.29 -14.22 2.13
CA THR A 313 -2.51 -14.96 3.12
C THR A 313 -1.44 -14.08 3.76
N ALA A 314 -0.68 -13.32 2.96
CA ALA A 314 0.35 -12.41 3.43
C ALA A 314 -0.21 -11.30 4.33
N ILE A 315 -1.39 -10.77 4.02
CA ILE A 315 -2.10 -9.80 4.86
C ILE A 315 -2.34 -10.37 6.26
N LEU A 316 -2.94 -11.56 6.37
CA LEU A 316 -3.18 -12.20 7.66
C LEU A 316 -1.87 -12.43 8.42
N GLN A 317 -0.84 -12.92 7.73
CA GLN A 317 0.45 -13.20 8.33
C GLN A 317 1.15 -11.94 8.85
N ALA A 318 1.21 -10.87 8.06
CA ALA A 318 1.83 -9.60 8.42
C ALA A 318 1.07 -8.85 9.53
N LYS A 319 -0.25 -9.01 9.56
CA LYS A 319 -1.13 -8.47 10.60
C LYS A 319 -1.14 -9.31 11.88
N GLY A 320 -0.39 -10.42 11.92
CA GLY A 320 -0.16 -11.23 13.12
C GLY A 320 -1.27 -12.22 13.46
N PHE A 321 -2.15 -12.56 12.51
CA PHE A 321 -3.19 -13.55 12.74
C PHE A 321 -2.58 -14.93 12.98
N SER A 322 -3.15 -15.66 13.93
CA SER A 322 -2.85 -17.07 14.17
C SER A 322 -3.58 -17.98 13.18
N LEU A 323 -3.08 -19.22 13.06
CA LEU A 323 -3.78 -20.28 12.32
C LEU A 323 -5.22 -20.49 12.82
N GLN A 324 -5.43 -20.44 14.13
CA GLN A 324 -6.76 -20.68 14.70
C GLN A 324 -7.73 -19.56 14.35
N GLU A 325 -7.28 -18.30 14.34
CA GLU A 325 -8.11 -17.17 13.90
C GLU A 325 -8.45 -17.28 12.41
N ALA A 326 -7.46 -17.61 11.55
CA ALA A 326 -7.70 -17.85 10.13
C ALA A 326 -8.73 -18.98 9.91
N LYS A 327 -8.62 -20.09 10.65
CA LYS A 327 -9.62 -21.18 10.64
C LYS A 327 -11.00 -20.67 11.05
N ASN A 328 -11.11 -19.89 12.11
CA ASN A 328 -12.39 -19.38 12.59
C ASN A 328 -13.07 -18.49 11.54
N ILE A 329 -12.30 -17.63 10.87
CA ILE A 329 -12.78 -16.76 9.78
C ILE A 329 -13.28 -17.61 8.60
N ALA A 330 -12.48 -18.58 8.14
CA ALA A 330 -12.84 -19.46 7.04
C ALA A 330 -14.08 -20.32 7.36
N LEU A 331 -14.17 -20.85 8.59
CA LEU A 331 -15.31 -21.62 9.06
C LEU A 331 -16.57 -20.75 9.13
N HIS A 332 -16.46 -19.50 9.58
CA HIS A 332 -17.58 -18.55 9.60
C HIS A 332 -18.12 -18.34 8.17
N HIS A 333 -17.23 -18.03 7.23
CA HIS A 333 -17.58 -17.89 5.81
C HIS A 333 -18.30 -19.13 5.29
N TRP A 334 -17.68 -20.30 5.44
CA TRP A 334 -18.21 -21.52 4.85
C TRP A 334 -19.54 -21.95 5.47
N LYS A 335 -19.72 -21.75 6.78
CA LYS A 335 -21.01 -21.97 7.46
C LYS A 335 -22.12 -21.06 6.92
N ARG A 336 -21.79 -19.87 6.40
CA ARG A 336 -22.76 -18.92 5.87
C ARG A 336 -23.12 -19.22 4.43
N VAL A 337 -22.14 -19.51 3.58
CA VAL A 337 -22.35 -19.63 2.12
C VAL A 337 -22.41 -21.07 1.61
N GLY A 338 -21.80 -22.02 2.32
CA GLY A 338 -21.69 -23.42 1.90
C GLY A 338 -22.81 -24.32 2.41
N GLN A 339 -23.73 -23.82 3.24
CA GLN A 339 -24.83 -24.65 3.73
C GLN A 339 -25.67 -25.20 2.59
N GLY A 340 -25.96 -26.50 2.63
CA GLY A 340 -26.75 -27.19 1.61
C GLY A 340 -25.94 -27.66 0.39
N THR A 341 -24.64 -27.38 0.31
CA THR A 341 -23.78 -27.99 -0.72
C THR A 341 -23.43 -29.43 -0.36
N GLU A 342 -23.25 -30.28 -1.38
CA GLU A 342 -22.92 -31.71 -1.18
C GLU A 342 -21.57 -31.90 -0.48
N ASN A 343 -20.64 -30.97 -0.64
CA ASN A 343 -19.29 -31.01 -0.05
C ASN A 343 -19.17 -30.28 1.30
N TYR A 344 -20.27 -29.80 1.89
CA TYR A 344 -20.26 -28.93 3.07
C TYR A 344 -19.39 -29.46 4.22
N GLN A 345 -19.64 -30.70 4.67
CA GLN A 345 -18.92 -31.30 5.79
C GLN A 345 -17.44 -31.59 5.44
N ALA A 346 -17.17 -31.96 4.18
CA ALA A 346 -15.81 -32.24 3.73
C ALA A 346 -14.95 -30.97 3.77
N VAL A 347 -15.48 -29.83 3.33
CA VAL A 347 -14.78 -28.53 3.38
C VAL A 347 -14.56 -28.09 4.83
N LEU A 348 -15.55 -28.21 5.73
CA LEU A 348 -15.35 -27.92 7.15
C LEU A 348 -14.21 -28.75 7.75
N ASN A 349 -14.15 -30.04 7.41
CA ASN A 349 -13.09 -30.93 7.88
C ASN A 349 -11.72 -30.50 7.34
N LYS A 350 -11.62 -30.15 6.05
CA LYS A 350 -10.39 -29.64 5.43
C LYS A 350 -9.89 -28.36 6.10
N ILE A 351 -10.77 -27.39 6.36
CA ILE A 351 -10.40 -26.15 7.08
C ILE A 351 -9.85 -26.48 8.47
N ASN A 352 -10.50 -27.38 9.22
CA ASN A 352 -10.03 -27.77 10.55
C ASN A 352 -8.69 -28.53 10.52
N GLN A 353 -8.43 -29.31 9.47
CA GLN A 353 -7.20 -30.09 9.28
C GLN A 353 -6.03 -29.29 8.71
N ALA A 354 -6.26 -28.12 8.11
CA ALA A 354 -5.21 -27.27 7.58
C ALA A 354 -4.15 -26.94 8.63
N GLN A 355 -2.88 -26.97 8.24
CA GLN A 355 -1.71 -26.77 9.10
C GLN A 355 -1.12 -25.37 8.99
N SER A 356 -1.57 -24.57 8.02
CA SER A 356 -1.14 -23.18 7.83
C SER A 356 -2.28 -22.27 7.37
N ILE A 357 -2.06 -20.95 7.48
CA ILE A 357 -3.01 -19.93 7.00
C ILE A 357 -3.19 -20.07 5.48
N TYR A 358 -2.10 -20.39 4.75
CA TYR A 358 -2.14 -20.63 3.33
C TYR A 358 -3.05 -21.80 2.97
N GLU A 359 -2.91 -22.94 3.66
CA GLU A 359 -3.79 -24.09 3.45
C GLU A 359 -5.25 -23.78 3.78
N VAL A 360 -5.52 -23.03 4.86
CA VAL A 360 -6.89 -22.59 5.20
C VAL A 360 -7.50 -21.78 4.05
N ASN A 361 -6.79 -20.78 3.55
CA ASN A 361 -7.27 -19.94 2.46
C ASN A 361 -7.40 -20.74 1.16
N LYS A 362 -6.45 -21.64 0.86
CA LYS A 362 -6.44 -22.49 -0.34
C LYS A 362 -7.63 -23.44 -0.37
N VAL A 363 -8.12 -23.94 0.77
CA VAL A 363 -9.34 -24.77 0.82
C VAL A 363 -10.56 -24.04 0.24
N LEU A 364 -10.67 -22.72 0.47
CA LEU A 364 -11.80 -21.93 -0.03
C LEU A 364 -11.54 -21.34 -1.41
N LEU A 365 -10.36 -20.75 -1.61
CA LEU A 365 -10.00 -20.03 -2.82
C LEU A 365 -9.51 -20.92 -3.94
N GLY A 366 -9.01 -22.12 -3.65
CA GLY A 366 -8.34 -22.98 -4.62
C GLY A 366 -6.88 -22.57 -4.89
N SER A 367 -6.16 -23.40 -5.63
CA SER A 367 -4.78 -23.14 -6.08
C SER A 367 -4.74 -22.02 -7.10
N SER A 368 -3.68 -21.22 -7.12
CA SER A 368 -3.60 -20.05 -8.01
C SER A 368 -3.71 -20.39 -9.50
N ASP A 369 -3.30 -21.59 -9.92
CA ASP A 369 -3.35 -22.07 -11.30
C ASP A 369 -4.61 -22.87 -11.67
N ASP A 370 -5.41 -23.30 -10.68
CA ASP A 370 -6.58 -24.16 -10.91
C ASP A 370 -7.81 -23.82 -10.05
N PHE A 371 -7.88 -22.58 -9.52
CA PHE A 371 -8.89 -22.16 -8.54
C PHE A 371 -10.34 -22.37 -8.99
N ALA A 372 -10.60 -22.36 -10.31
CA ALA A 372 -11.93 -22.61 -10.84
C ALA A 372 -12.42 -24.04 -10.58
N ASN A 373 -11.50 -25.00 -10.39
CA ASN A 373 -11.80 -26.42 -10.21
C ASN A 373 -11.59 -26.88 -8.77
N ASP A 374 -10.60 -26.33 -8.05
CA ASP A 374 -10.26 -26.78 -6.69
C ASP A 374 -10.69 -25.82 -5.56
N GLY A 375 -11.12 -24.60 -5.90
CA GLY A 375 -11.76 -23.65 -5.00
C GLY A 375 -13.25 -23.92 -4.81
N VAL A 376 -13.77 -23.63 -3.62
CA VAL A 376 -15.22 -23.78 -3.30
C VAL A 376 -15.92 -22.45 -3.05
N SER A 377 -15.18 -21.36 -2.89
CA SER A 377 -15.70 -20.01 -2.76
C SER A 377 -14.65 -18.97 -3.16
N LEU A 378 -14.62 -18.60 -4.45
CA LEU A 378 -13.70 -17.59 -4.98
C LEU A 378 -13.94 -16.18 -4.39
N GLN A 379 -15.13 -15.94 -3.84
CA GLN A 379 -15.50 -14.68 -3.19
C GLN A 379 -15.05 -14.60 -1.74
N TYR A 380 -14.38 -15.64 -1.21
CA TYR A 380 -13.83 -15.59 0.13
C TYR A 380 -12.76 -14.50 0.22
N ASP A 381 -12.94 -13.57 1.14
CA ASP A 381 -11.92 -12.61 1.54
C ASP A 381 -11.89 -12.62 3.08
N PRO A 382 -10.76 -13.03 3.69
CA PRO A 382 -10.70 -13.21 5.13
C PRO A 382 -10.89 -11.90 5.89
N MET A 383 -10.41 -10.79 5.34
CA MET A 383 -10.48 -9.49 6.01
C MET A 383 -11.86 -8.88 5.89
N TYR A 384 -12.56 -9.12 4.78
CA TYR A 384 -13.98 -8.79 4.66
C TYR A 384 -14.83 -9.66 5.59
N GLU A 385 -14.59 -10.97 5.62
CA GLU A 385 -15.36 -11.88 6.46
C GLU A 385 -15.20 -11.53 7.96
N LEU A 386 -14.00 -11.10 8.37
CA LEU A 386 -13.78 -10.60 9.72
C LEU A 386 -14.65 -9.38 10.07
N GLN A 387 -15.00 -8.52 9.10
CA GLN A 387 -15.95 -7.43 9.33
C GLN A 387 -17.38 -7.94 9.53
N LEU A 388 -17.75 -9.06 8.89
CA LEU A 388 -19.07 -9.68 9.01
C LEU A 388 -19.24 -10.49 10.31
N MET A 389 -18.13 -10.85 10.97
CA MET A 389 -18.14 -11.55 12.26
C MET A 389 -18.41 -10.62 13.46
N LYS A 390 -18.30 -9.30 13.26
CA LYS A 390 -18.58 -8.27 14.26
C LYS A 390 -20.07 -7.95 14.25
#